data_AF-A0A9E4K7K9-F1
#
_entry.id   AF-A0A9E4K7K9-F1
#
_cell.length_a   1.000
_cell.length_b   1.000
_cell.length_c   1.000
_cell.angle_alpha   90.00
_cell.angle_beta   90.00
_cell.angle_gamma   90.00
#
_symmetry.space_group_name_H-M   'P 1'
#
loop_
_entity.id
_entity.type
_entity.pdbx_description
1 polymer ?
#
loop_
_entity_poly.entity_id
_entity_poly.type
_entity_poly.pdbx_seq_one_letter_code
_entity_poly.pdbx_strand_id
1 'polypeptide(L)'
;MKFSDFGFKENPFAITPDPRYLYLSRGHEESLAHLIYGAGPNGGFVLLTGEVGTGKTLLLRSLLAQQLEDVEVALILNPRLSRREFLATICDELGISYEGPPYSLKHLSDRLAKHLLEIHSAGKHTVLVVDEAQNLSPRVLEQVRLLTNLETSQHKLLRIILVGQPELLQILDRKELRQVDQRITARYHLSPLNQAETRAYISHRLAVAGEREDLFTPTALWLLHHYSRGIPRLINTICERALLAIYTSGKQRIDARMVWRSAKEVKGRKAKRNHGLKLGIAAGLLLLLAVGGGWYWFDSQLSRSVDVSVKSGPQTPKAVEERPAEEIGKSPQSRDLTPQAEVEPPQQSETPVDDSQSSLVDQPAELLQPPSVEQPEVLPQPPLAEPPEIGGPETDEGKAEIAASPDIEDKRSSPPREIELGRLFKQPQNSFSSYQKLFQVWDASINLNTASHPCQQAPEYGLRCLSEFADWKTLLRLNRPLLIRLKQDGQERLLFLTHVDGEWLLVDTGESQGVVKLDQLKRFWRGGFVMLWKPHAGLALIGQGSTGEAVTWLRSRLSLVDGGELALVEGLDRFDTALKSRLEAFQRQNGLDADGVAGQQTQVYLNNLQLPASTPTLAANPDSGAR
;
A
#
# COMPACT_ATOMS: atom_id res chain seq x y z
N MET A 1 2.10 29.41 -20.24
CA MET A 1 2.71 28.87 -21.46
C MET A 1 1.58 28.54 -22.41
N LYS A 2 1.52 29.15 -23.59
CA LYS A 2 0.60 28.72 -24.65
C LYS A 2 1.39 27.86 -25.64
N PHE A 3 0.92 26.65 -25.92
CA PHE A 3 1.62 25.72 -26.82
C PHE A 3 1.66 26.22 -28.27
N SER A 4 0.71 27.07 -28.65
CA SER A 4 0.67 27.80 -29.92
C SER A 4 1.94 28.62 -30.18
N ASP A 5 2.58 29.14 -29.12
CA ASP A 5 3.80 29.95 -29.23
C ASP A 5 5.00 29.14 -29.74
N PHE A 6 4.90 27.81 -29.66
CA PHE A 6 5.89 26.86 -30.18
C PHE A 6 5.46 26.18 -31.50
N GLY A 7 4.30 26.56 -32.05
CA GLY A 7 3.71 25.91 -33.23
C GLY A 7 2.92 24.63 -32.92
N PHE A 8 2.71 24.30 -31.64
CA PHE A 8 1.98 23.09 -31.25
C PHE A 8 0.49 23.37 -31.00
N LYS A 9 -0.37 22.45 -31.46
CA LYS A 9 -1.82 22.47 -31.20
C LYS A 9 -2.14 22.04 -29.77
N GLU A 10 -1.33 21.14 -29.22
CA GLU A 10 -1.49 20.58 -27.87
C GLU A 10 -0.11 20.23 -27.28
N ASN A 11 -0.07 19.73 -26.04
CA ASN A 11 1.19 19.38 -25.38
C ASN A 11 1.77 18.08 -25.99
N PRO A 12 2.92 18.12 -26.71
CA PRO A 12 3.52 16.94 -27.32
C PRO A 12 4.00 15.90 -26.31
N PHE A 13 4.19 16.25 -25.04
CA PHE A 13 4.73 15.35 -24.02
C PHE A 13 3.74 15.04 -22.89
N ALA A 14 2.44 15.25 -23.12
CA ALA A 14 1.41 14.83 -22.19
C ALA A 14 1.54 13.32 -21.89
N ILE A 15 1.34 12.95 -20.61
CA ILE A 15 1.41 11.56 -20.12
C ILE A 15 0.09 10.82 -20.38
N THR A 16 -0.93 11.49 -20.91
CA THR A 16 -2.20 10.88 -21.28
C THR A 16 -1.97 9.78 -22.33
N PRO A 17 -2.52 8.57 -22.12
CA PRO A 17 -2.34 7.44 -23.04
C PRO A 17 -3.26 7.59 -24.27
N ASP A 18 -2.89 8.52 -25.15
CA ASP A 18 -3.53 8.75 -26.45
C ASP A 18 -2.85 7.90 -27.55
N PRO A 19 -3.58 6.98 -28.22
CA PRO A 19 -3.02 6.12 -29.27
C PRO A 19 -2.34 6.86 -30.42
N ARG A 20 -2.73 8.12 -30.72
CA ARG A 20 -2.11 8.94 -31.79
C ARG A 20 -0.63 9.22 -31.55
N TYR A 21 -0.20 9.16 -30.29
CA TYR A 21 1.19 9.38 -29.89
C TYR A 21 1.97 8.06 -29.69
N LEU A 22 1.39 6.91 -30.05
CA LEU A 22 2.09 5.64 -30.00
C LEU A 22 3.15 5.58 -31.11
N TYR A 23 4.41 5.72 -30.71
CA TYR A 23 5.55 5.38 -31.55
C TYR A 23 5.81 3.87 -31.50
N LEU A 24 5.65 3.20 -32.63
CA LEU A 24 5.96 1.78 -32.79
C LEU A 24 7.46 1.61 -33.00
N SER A 25 8.23 1.54 -31.91
CA SER A 25 9.62 1.06 -31.97
C SER A 25 9.66 -0.42 -32.35
N ARG A 26 10.81 -0.95 -32.76
CA ARG A 26 10.93 -2.39 -33.11
C ARG A 26 10.42 -3.29 -31.99
N GLY A 27 10.77 -2.99 -30.74
CA GLY A 27 10.28 -3.75 -29.60
C GLY A 27 8.77 -3.61 -29.36
N HIS A 28 8.19 -2.46 -29.70
CA HIS A 28 6.75 -2.25 -29.63
C HIS A 28 6.02 -3.03 -30.74
N GLU A 29 6.55 -3.04 -31.97
CA GLU A 29 6.02 -3.83 -33.08
C GLU A 29 6.04 -5.33 -32.77
N GLU A 30 7.17 -5.85 -32.29
CA GLU A 30 7.31 -7.25 -31.87
C GLU A 30 6.31 -7.57 -30.73
N SER A 31 6.22 -6.71 -29.71
CA SER A 31 5.26 -6.91 -28.62
C SER A 31 3.81 -6.94 -29.09
N LEU A 32 3.44 -6.05 -30.03
CA LEU A 32 2.10 -5.97 -30.57
C LEU A 32 1.77 -7.21 -31.40
N ALA A 33 2.72 -7.69 -32.21
CA ALA A 33 2.58 -8.94 -32.95
C ALA A 33 2.36 -10.14 -32.01
N HIS A 34 3.08 -10.20 -30.89
CA HIS A 34 2.86 -11.21 -29.85
C HIS A 34 1.46 -11.13 -29.21
N LEU A 35 0.96 -9.92 -28.95
CA LEU A 35 -0.38 -9.72 -28.41
C LEU A 35 -1.47 -10.11 -29.41
N ILE A 36 -1.34 -9.72 -30.68
CA ILE A 36 -2.26 -10.08 -31.76
C ILE A 36 -2.29 -11.61 -31.93
N TYR A 37 -1.13 -12.26 -31.96
CA TYR A 37 -1.04 -13.71 -32.01
C TYR A 37 -1.74 -14.36 -30.79
N GLY A 38 -1.55 -13.80 -29.60
CA GLY A 38 -2.20 -14.25 -28.37
C GLY A 38 -3.72 -14.09 -28.35
N ALA A 39 -4.25 -13.07 -29.03
CA ALA A 39 -5.67 -12.82 -29.18
C ALA A 39 -6.32 -13.63 -30.31
N GLY A 40 -5.53 -14.08 -31.30
CA GLY A 40 -6.00 -14.79 -32.49
C GLY A 40 -6.44 -16.25 -32.26
N PRO A 41 -6.78 -17.00 -33.33
CA PRO A 41 -7.41 -18.33 -33.25
C PRO A 41 -6.58 -19.36 -32.50
N ASN A 42 -5.27 -19.35 -32.73
CA ASN A 42 -4.27 -20.21 -32.08
C ASN A 42 -3.68 -19.58 -30.80
N GLY A 43 -4.31 -18.50 -30.33
CA GLY A 43 -3.94 -17.79 -29.12
C GLY A 43 -4.07 -18.64 -27.87
N GLY A 44 -3.29 -18.28 -26.85
CA GLY A 44 -3.19 -19.04 -25.61
C GLY A 44 -3.04 -18.13 -24.41
N PHE A 45 -2.13 -18.49 -23.51
CA PHE A 45 -1.81 -17.69 -22.34
C PHE A 45 -0.51 -16.92 -22.63
N VAL A 46 -0.63 -15.61 -22.84
CA VAL A 46 0.49 -14.70 -23.16
C VAL A 46 0.83 -13.82 -21.98
N LEU A 47 2.12 -13.57 -21.80
CA LEU A 47 2.67 -12.67 -20.79
C LEU A 47 3.46 -11.55 -21.45
N LEU A 48 3.05 -10.30 -21.19
CA LEU A 48 3.78 -9.10 -21.55
C LEU A 48 4.31 -8.41 -20.29
N THR A 49 5.62 -8.31 -20.16
CA THR A 49 6.28 -7.59 -19.06
C THR A 49 7.06 -6.40 -19.55
N GLY A 50 7.43 -5.49 -18.65
CA GLY A 50 8.30 -4.36 -18.97
C GLY A 50 8.34 -3.37 -17.82
N GLU A 51 9.35 -2.51 -17.83
CA GLU A 51 9.53 -1.48 -16.80
C GLU A 51 8.35 -0.50 -16.69
N VAL A 52 8.22 0.19 -15.56
CA VAL A 52 7.17 1.20 -15.38
C VAL A 52 7.34 2.32 -16.41
N GLY A 53 6.27 2.60 -17.16
CA GLY A 53 6.26 3.69 -18.13
C GLY A 53 6.90 3.38 -19.48
N THR A 54 7.15 2.10 -19.81
CA THR A 54 7.60 1.63 -21.14
C THR A 54 6.55 1.71 -22.23
N GLY A 55 5.27 1.88 -21.88
CA GLY A 55 4.18 1.99 -22.87
C GLY A 55 3.25 0.77 -22.93
N LYS A 56 3.37 -0.21 -22.04
CA LYS A 56 2.51 -1.41 -21.98
C LYS A 56 1.01 -1.11 -22.07
N THR A 57 0.49 -0.22 -21.22
CA THR A 57 -0.94 0.16 -21.25
C THR A 57 -1.33 0.92 -22.53
N LEU A 58 -0.41 1.70 -23.12
CA LEU A 58 -0.66 2.39 -24.39
C LEU A 58 -0.72 1.40 -25.56
N LEU A 59 0.18 0.40 -25.57
CA LEU A 59 0.16 -0.71 -26.52
C LEU A 59 -1.13 -1.50 -26.42
N LEU A 60 -1.55 -1.85 -25.20
CA LEU A 60 -2.79 -2.56 -24.98
C LEU A 60 -4.01 -1.75 -25.47
N ARG A 61 -4.08 -0.46 -25.16
CA ARG A 61 -5.15 0.41 -25.67
C ARG A 61 -5.14 0.53 -27.19
N SER A 62 -3.96 0.55 -27.80
CA SER A 62 -3.84 0.56 -29.27
C SER A 62 -4.34 -0.75 -29.87
N LEU A 63 -4.01 -1.91 -29.27
CA LEU A 63 -4.54 -3.20 -29.67
C LEU A 63 -6.08 -3.23 -29.56
N LEU A 64 -6.64 -2.72 -28.47
CA LEU A 64 -8.11 -2.70 -28.27
C LEU A 64 -8.82 -1.67 -29.15
N ALA A 65 -8.12 -0.62 -29.58
CA ALA A 65 -8.63 0.35 -30.55
C ALA A 65 -8.60 -0.21 -31.98
N GLN A 66 -7.74 -1.19 -32.26
CA GLN A 66 -7.85 -2.00 -33.47
C GLN A 66 -9.08 -2.87 -33.31
N GLN A 67 -10.03 -2.76 -34.24
CA GLN A 67 -11.23 -3.56 -34.21
C GLN A 67 -10.84 -5.01 -34.52
N LEU A 68 -10.62 -5.81 -33.47
CA LEU A 68 -10.34 -7.22 -33.58
C LEU A 68 -11.64 -7.92 -34.00
N GLU A 69 -11.72 -8.33 -35.26
CA GLU A 69 -12.85 -9.09 -35.77
C GLU A 69 -13.00 -10.40 -34.98
N ASP A 70 -14.25 -10.77 -34.68
CA ASP A 70 -14.61 -12.01 -33.98
C ASP A 70 -14.01 -12.19 -32.57
N VAL A 71 -13.57 -11.11 -31.92
CA VAL A 71 -13.03 -11.13 -30.55
C VAL A 71 -13.93 -10.39 -29.57
N GLU A 72 -14.29 -11.04 -28.47
CA GLU A 72 -14.90 -10.43 -27.29
C GLU A 72 -13.83 -10.26 -26.19
N VAL A 73 -13.70 -9.07 -25.62
CA VAL A 73 -12.63 -8.74 -24.67
C VAL A 73 -13.21 -8.48 -23.28
N ALA A 74 -12.64 -9.13 -22.26
CA ALA A 74 -12.79 -8.74 -20.87
C ALA A 74 -11.51 -8.03 -20.38
N LEU A 75 -11.62 -6.79 -19.89
CA LEU A 75 -10.46 -5.98 -19.49
C LEU A 75 -10.45 -5.70 -17.99
N ILE A 76 -9.43 -6.20 -17.29
CA ILE A 76 -9.21 -5.93 -15.87
C ILE A 76 -8.03 -4.98 -15.70
N LEU A 77 -8.33 -3.73 -15.32
CA LEU A 77 -7.30 -2.70 -15.07
C LEU A 77 -6.84 -2.61 -13.61
N ASN A 78 -7.67 -3.07 -12.66
CA ASN A 78 -7.36 -3.05 -11.23
C ASN A 78 -7.50 -4.46 -10.64
N PRO A 79 -6.45 -5.27 -10.69
CA PRO A 79 -6.53 -6.68 -10.32
C PRO A 79 -6.38 -6.95 -8.81
N ARG A 80 -6.49 -5.94 -7.93
CA ARG A 80 -6.49 -6.11 -6.46
C ARG A 80 -7.83 -6.65 -5.97
N LEU A 81 -8.16 -7.85 -6.43
CA LEU A 81 -9.46 -8.50 -6.27
C LEU A 81 -9.27 -9.85 -5.57
N SER A 82 -10.27 -10.27 -4.81
CA SER A 82 -10.41 -11.66 -4.37
C SER A 82 -10.78 -12.58 -5.55
N ARG A 83 -10.69 -13.90 -5.38
CA ARG A 83 -11.10 -14.87 -6.42
C ARG A 83 -12.55 -14.68 -6.89
N ARG A 84 -13.46 -14.31 -5.97
CA ARG A 84 -14.88 -14.08 -6.28
C ARG A 84 -15.06 -12.80 -7.07
N GLU A 85 -14.45 -11.71 -6.61
CA GLU A 85 -14.50 -10.42 -7.29
C GLU A 85 -13.84 -10.49 -8.67
N PHE A 86 -12.75 -11.25 -8.81
CA PHE A 86 -12.09 -11.46 -10.09
C PHE A 86 -13.03 -12.12 -11.11
N LEU A 87 -13.67 -13.24 -10.76
CA LEU A 87 -14.64 -13.90 -11.64
C LEU A 87 -15.88 -13.05 -11.91
N ALA A 88 -16.38 -12.33 -10.90
CA ALA A 88 -17.52 -11.42 -11.06
C ALA A 88 -17.16 -10.29 -12.04
N THR A 89 -15.97 -9.69 -11.91
CA THR A 89 -15.48 -8.65 -12.83
C THR A 89 -15.37 -9.18 -14.26
N ILE A 90 -14.91 -10.43 -14.46
CA ILE A 90 -14.90 -11.04 -15.80
C ILE A 90 -16.33 -11.18 -16.34
N CYS A 91 -17.28 -11.63 -15.51
CA CYS A 91 -18.67 -11.73 -15.92
C CYS A 91 -19.25 -10.35 -16.29
N ASP A 92 -18.96 -9.32 -15.48
CA ASP A 92 -19.43 -7.95 -15.71
C ASP A 92 -18.88 -7.38 -17.03
N GLU A 93 -17.58 -7.55 -17.28
CA GLU A 93 -16.92 -7.08 -18.51
C GLU A 93 -17.45 -7.80 -19.77
N LEU A 94 -17.84 -9.08 -19.64
CA LEU A 94 -18.46 -9.86 -20.73
C LEU A 94 -19.99 -9.70 -20.80
N GLY A 95 -20.61 -8.86 -19.95
CA GLY A 95 -22.07 -8.68 -19.92
C GLY A 95 -22.85 -9.91 -19.46
N ILE A 96 -22.21 -10.86 -18.78
CA ILE A 96 -22.82 -12.08 -18.28
C ILE A 96 -23.65 -11.77 -17.03
N SER A 97 -24.96 -11.91 -17.13
CA SER A 97 -25.85 -11.78 -15.98
C SER A 97 -25.72 -12.98 -15.03
N TYR A 98 -25.62 -12.75 -13.74
CA TYR A 98 -25.66 -13.78 -12.70
C TYR A 98 -26.62 -13.34 -11.59
N GLU A 99 -27.27 -14.30 -10.93
CA GLU A 99 -28.26 -14.01 -9.90
C GLU A 99 -27.58 -13.51 -8.62
N GLY A 100 -28.28 -12.60 -7.91
CA GLY A 100 -27.70 -11.71 -6.90
C GLY A 100 -26.97 -12.40 -5.74
N PRO A 101 -26.12 -11.64 -5.01
CA PRO A 101 -25.30 -12.19 -3.95
C PRO A 101 -26.12 -12.84 -2.81
N PRO A 102 -25.59 -13.92 -2.20
CA PRO A 102 -24.25 -14.47 -2.39
C PRO A 102 -24.11 -15.36 -3.63
N TYR A 103 -23.19 -15.02 -4.53
CA TYR A 103 -22.79 -15.87 -5.64
C TYR A 103 -21.58 -16.72 -5.25
N SER A 104 -21.67 -18.03 -5.47
CA SER A 104 -20.55 -18.93 -5.25
C SER A 104 -19.53 -18.82 -6.39
N LEU A 105 -18.28 -19.15 -6.12
CA LEU A 105 -17.24 -19.27 -7.17
C LEU A 105 -17.68 -20.23 -8.27
N LYS A 106 -18.37 -21.32 -7.89
CA LYS A 106 -18.94 -22.29 -8.82
C LYS A 106 -19.97 -21.65 -9.73
N HIS A 107 -20.92 -20.89 -9.18
CA HIS A 107 -21.96 -20.24 -9.98
C HIS A 107 -21.36 -19.29 -11.03
N LEU A 108 -20.41 -18.44 -10.65
CA LEU A 108 -19.72 -17.55 -11.59
C LEU A 108 -18.94 -18.34 -12.65
N SER A 109 -18.25 -19.41 -12.24
CA SER A 109 -17.50 -20.26 -13.17
C SER A 109 -18.41 -20.98 -14.17
N ASP A 110 -19.57 -21.48 -13.71
CA ASP A 110 -20.55 -22.17 -14.54
C ASP A 110 -21.16 -21.20 -15.58
N ARG A 111 -21.49 -19.97 -15.16
CA ARG A 111 -22.01 -18.92 -16.05
C ARG A 111 -20.96 -18.49 -17.08
N LEU A 112 -19.72 -18.29 -16.65
CA LEU A 112 -18.61 -17.97 -17.52
C LEU A 112 -18.37 -19.09 -18.54
N ALA A 113 -18.25 -20.34 -18.10
CA ALA A 113 -18.02 -21.48 -18.99
C ALA A 113 -19.11 -21.63 -20.04
N LYS A 114 -20.39 -21.44 -19.66
CA LYS A 114 -21.52 -21.45 -20.59
C LYS A 114 -21.39 -20.33 -21.64
N HIS A 115 -21.13 -19.10 -21.21
CA HIS A 115 -20.94 -17.97 -22.13
C HIS A 115 -19.79 -18.19 -23.11
N LEU A 116 -18.64 -18.68 -22.63
CA LEU A 116 -17.49 -18.96 -23.48
C LEU A 116 -17.79 -20.03 -24.55
N LEU A 117 -18.59 -21.04 -24.22
CA LEU A 117 -19.06 -22.03 -25.20
C LEU A 117 -20.00 -21.42 -26.24
N GLU A 118 -20.91 -20.53 -25.83
CA GLU A 118 -21.83 -19.82 -26.73
C GLU A 118 -21.05 -18.94 -27.73
N ILE A 119 -20.10 -18.14 -27.25
CA ILE A 119 -19.22 -17.31 -28.08
C ILE A 119 -18.40 -18.16 -29.05
N HIS A 120 -17.82 -19.26 -28.56
CA HIS A 120 -17.07 -20.19 -29.41
C HIS A 120 -17.93 -20.83 -30.50
N SER A 121 -19.16 -21.23 -30.18
CA SER A 121 -20.10 -21.81 -31.16
C SER A 121 -20.50 -20.83 -32.27
N ALA A 122 -20.44 -19.53 -31.98
CA ALA A 122 -20.65 -18.46 -32.96
C ALA A 122 -19.40 -18.13 -33.80
N GLY A 123 -18.33 -18.93 -33.69
CA GLY A 123 -17.06 -18.70 -34.38
C GLY A 123 -16.19 -17.59 -33.77
N LYS A 124 -16.60 -17.04 -32.62
CA LYS A 124 -15.91 -15.93 -31.95
C LYS A 124 -14.98 -16.43 -30.85
N HIS A 125 -14.15 -15.54 -30.33
CA HIS A 125 -13.10 -15.82 -29.38
C HIS A 125 -13.14 -14.86 -28.21
N THR A 126 -13.06 -15.37 -26.99
CA THR A 126 -12.97 -14.52 -25.79
C THR A 126 -11.51 -14.34 -25.36
N VAL A 127 -11.12 -13.09 -25.13
CA VAL A 127 -9.79 -12.70 -24.63
C VAL A 127 -9.95 -11.98 -23.29
N LEU A 128 -9.35 -12.55 -22.25
CA LEU A 128 -9.18 -11.92 -20.95
C LEU A 128 -7.85 -11.18 -20.91
N VAL A 129 -7.91 -9.86 -20.72
CA VAL A 129 -6.72 -9.04 -20.49
C VAL A 129 -6.68 -8.59 -19.04
N VAL A 130 -5.55 -8.81 -18.37
CA VAL A 130 -5.30 -8.30 -17.02
C VAL A 130 -4.09 -7.39 -17.03
N ASP A 131 -4.29 -6.10 -16.86
CA ASP A 131 -3.22 -5.12 -16.68
C ASP A 131 -2.77 -5.05 -15.22
N GLU A 132 -1.54 -4.61 -14.99
CA GLU A 132 -0.90 -4.55 -13.67
C GLU A 132 -0.95 -5.87 -12.89
N ALA A 133 -0.84 -7.00 -13.61
CA ALA A 133 -1.03 -8.36 -13.12
C ALA A 133 -0.08 -8.77 -11.96
N GLN A 134 1.03 -8.06 -11.73
CA GLN A 134 1.85 -8.24 -10.52
C GLN A 134 1.11 -7.92 -9.21
N ASN A 135 -0.04 -7.23 -9.27
CA ASN A 135 -0.90 -7.00 -8.11
C ASN A 135 -1.89 -8.14 -7.84
N LEU A 136 -1.95 -9.18 -8.69
CA LEU A 136 -2.75 -10.38 -8.42
C LEU A 136 -2.15 -11.15 -7.24
N SER A 137 -3.01 -11.64 -6.36
CA SER A 137 -2.56 -12.58 -5.33
C SER A 137 -2.26 -13.97 -5.94
N PRO A 138 -1.37 -14.78 -5.34
CA PRO A 138 -1.12 -16.15 -5.82
C PRO A 138 -2.39 -17.00 -5.95
N ARG A 139 -3.34 -16.83 -5.03
CA ARG A 139 -4.64 -17.52 -5.08
C ARG A 139 -5.48 -17.14 -6.31
N VAL A 140 -5.36 -15.91 -6.80
CA VAL A 140 -6.05 -15.47 -8.02
C VAL A 140 -5.28 -15.90 -9.27
N LEU A 141 -3.94 -15.92 -9.25
CA LEU A 141 -3.16 -16.52 -10.33
C LEU A 141 -3.47 -18.02 -10.51
N GLU A 142 -3.68 -18.75 -9.43
CA GLU A 142 -4.21 -20.12 -9.49
C GLU A 142 -5.63 -20.18 -10.09
N GLN A 143 -6.49 -19.20 -9.77
CA GLN A 143 -7.81 -19.10 -10.41
C GLN A 143 -7.69 -18.84 -11.92
N VAL A 144 -6.75 -17.99 -12.35
CA VAL A 144 -6.42 -17.76 -13.77
C VAL A 144 -5.99 -19.06 -14.42
N ARG A 145 -5.13 -19.85 -13.77
CA ARG A 145 -4.76 -21.19 -14.26
C ARG A 145 -5.97 -22.11 -14.45
N LEU A 146 -6.89 -22.15 -13.49
CA LEU A 146 -8.10 -22.97 -13.62
C LEU A 146 -8.97 -22.56 -14.82
N LEU A 147 -9.07 -21.27 -15.12
CA LEU A 147 -9.81 -20.77 -16.28
C LEU A 147 -9.18 -21.22 -17.61
N THR A 148 -7.86 -21.43 -17.67
CA THR A 148 -7.21 -21.97 -18.88
C THR A 148 -7.55 -23.43 -19.19
N ASN A 149 -8.20 -24.15 -18.26
CA ASN A 149 -8.73 -25.49 -18.49
C ASN A 149 -10.12 -25.48 -19.15
N LEU A 150 -10.72 -24.30 -19.37
CA LEU A 150 -11.95 -24.20 -20.14
C LEU A 150 -11.60 -24.36 -21.62
N GLU A 151 -11.77 -25.58 -22.12
CA GLU A 151 -11.45 -25.98 -23.49
C GLU A 151 -12.44 -27.02 -24.02
N THR A 152 -12.60 -27.06 -25.34
CA THR A 152 -13.18 -28.21 -26.04
C THR A 152 -12.09 -29.25 -26.32
N SER A 153 -12.45 -30.38 -26.92
CA SER A 153 -11.47 -31.40 -27.34
C SER A 153 -10.41 -30.87 -28.33
N GLN A 154 -10.66 -29.74 -28.97
CA GLN A 154 -9.80 -29.20 -30.04
C GLN A 154 -9.38 -27.74 -29.82
N HIS A 155 -10.06 -26.97 -28.96
CA HIS A 155 -9.84 -25.52 -28.87
C HIS A 155 -9.93 -24.98 -27.44
N LYS A 156 -9.09 -23.99 -27.13
CA LYS A 156 -9.20 -23.19 -25.91
C LYS A 156 -10.39 -22.23 -26.00
N LEU A 157 -11.21 -22.18 -24.95
CA LEU A 157 -12.38 -21.29 -24.90
C LEU A 157 -12.02 -19.89 -24.38
N LEU A 158 -10.99 -19.79 -23.54
CA LEU A 158 -10.50 -18.52 -23.00
C LEU A 158 -9.02 -18.30 -23.32
N ARG A 159 -8.71 -17.16 -23.94
CA ARG A 159 -7.35 -16.67 -24.17
C ARG A 159 -7.01 -15.66 -23.08
N ILE A 160 -5.78 -15.67 -22.59
CA ILE A 160 -5.39 -14.83 -21.45
C ILE A 160 -4.14 -14.03 -21.80
N ILE A 161 -4.20 -12.72 -21.60
CA ILE A 161 -3.07 -11.80 -21.74
C ILE A 161 -2.81 -11.17 -20.37
N LEU A 162 -1.71 -11.54 -19.73
CA LEU A 162 -1.24 -10.85 -18.52
C LEU A 162 -0.24 -9.77 -18.92
N VAL A 163 -0.52 -8.54 -18.49
CA VAL A 163 0.36 -7.39 -18.66
C VAL A 163 0.84 -6.94 -17.28
N GLY A 164 2.15 -6.80 -17.11
CA GLY A 164 2.69 -6.48 -15.79
C GLY A 164 4.11 -5.95 -15.78
N GLN A 165 4.60 -5.73 -14.57
CA GLN A 165 5.97 -5.31 -14.29
C GLN A 165 6.89 -6.54 -14.11
N PRO A 166 8.23 -6.41 -14.13
CA PRO A 166 9.16 -7.53 -14.00
C PRO A 166 8.97 -8.36 -12.72
N GLU A 167 8.43 -7.76 -11.66
CA GLU A 167 8.04 -8.41 -10.40
C GLU A 167 7.07 -9.57 -10.63
N LEU A 168 6.24 -9.52 -11.69
CA LEU A 168 5.36 -10.62 -12.06
C LEU A 168 6.15 -11.89 -12.42
N LEU A 169 7.32 -11.76 -13.06
CA LEU A 169 8.18 -12.91 -13.36
C LEU A 169 8.68 -13.57 -12.08
N GLN A 170 9.05 -12.77 -11.07
CA GLN A 170 9.48 -13.28 -9.77
C GLN A 170 8.35 -13.97 -9.02
N ILE A 171 7.10 -13.50 -9.18
CA ILE A 171 5.92 -14.14 -8.61
C ILE A 171 5.69 -15.49 -9.30
N LEU A 172 5.71 -15.53 -10.64
CA LEU A 172 5.46 -16.74 -11.42
C LEU A 172 6.54 -17.82 -11.23
N ASP A 173 7.79 -17.44 -10.95
CA ASP A 173 8.89 -18.37 -10.69
C ASP A 173 8.79 -19.08 -9.32
N ARG A 174 7.87 -18.65 -8.45
CA ARG A 174 7.63 -19.31 -7.15
C ARG A 174 7.18 -20.74 -7.36
N LYS A 175 7.68 -21.65 -6.52
CA LYS A 175 7.36 -23.10 -6.58
C LYS A 175 5.85 -23.39 -6.60
N GLU A 176 5.07 -22.63 -5.83
CA GLU A 176 3.61 -22.73 -5.76
C GLU A 176 2.87 -22.34 -7.04
N LEU A 177 3.48 -21.53 -7.92
CA LEU A 177 2.88 -21.02 -9.16
C LEU A 177 3.47 -21.63 -10.43
N ARG A 178 4.36 -22.63 -10.31
CA ARG A 178 4.97 -23.34 -11.46
C ARG A 178 3.93 -23.85 -12.46
N GLN A 179 2.77 -24.29 -11.98
CA GLN A 179 1.70 -24.78 -12.85
C GLN A 179 1.03 -23.66 -13.67
N VAL A 180 0.98 -22.44 -13.13
CA VAL A 180 0.52 -21.26 -13.88
C VAL A 180 1.56 -20.89 -14.93
N ASP A 181 2.83 -20.83 -14.52
CA ASP A 181 3.96 -20.44 -15.35
C ASP A 181 4.15 -21.35 -16.58
N GLN A 182 3.91 -22.67 -16.42
CA GLN A 182 3.93 -23.65 -17.51
C GLN A 182 2.80 -23.49 -18.53
N ARG A 183 1.70 -22.81 -18.17
CA ARG A 183 0.60 -22.57 -19.11
C ARG A 183 0.90 -21.40 -20.06
N ILE A 184 1.88 -20.57 -19.74
CA ILE A 184 2.26 -19.40 -20.53
C ILE A 184 2.97 -19.86 -21.81
N THR A 185 2.29 -19.71 -22.94
CA THR A 185 2.78 -20.15 -24.27
C THR A 185 3.69 -19.15 -24.94
N ALA A 186 3.57 -17.86 -24.59
CA ALA A 186 4.41 -16.81 -25.14
C ALA A 186 4.75 -15.76 -24.08
N ARG A 187 6.01 -15.31 -24.08
CA ARG A 187 6.52 -14.26 -23.20
C ARG A 187 7.21 -13.20 -24.03
N TYR A 188 6.87 -11.95 -23.75
CA TYR A 188 7.58 -10.81 -24.30
C TYR A 188 7.96 -9.83 -23.19
N HIS A 189 9.18 -9.31 -23.24
CA HIS A 189 9.64 -8.28 -22.33
C HIS A 189 9.90 -6.98 -23.10
N LEU A 190 9.04 -6.00 -22.89
CA LEU A 190 9.14 -4.69 -23.51
C LEU A 190 10.28 -3.88 -22.86
N SER A 191 11.41 -3.88 -23.56
CA SER A 191 12.60 -3.14 -23.17
C SER A 191 12.43 -1.62 -23.36
N PRO A 192 13.13 -0.79 -22.55
CA PRO A 192 13.21 0.65 -22.79
C PRO A 192 13.79 0.98 -24.18
N LEU A 193 13.47 2.16 -24.71
CA LEU A 193 13.93 2.62 -26.03
C LEU A 193 15.45 2.83 -26.02
N ASN A 194 16.15 2.38 -27.06
CA ASN A 194 17.56 2.71 -27.24
C ASN A 194 17.77 4.19 -27.62
N GLN A 195 19.01 4.63 -27.76
CA GLN A 195 19.36 6.03 -28.06
C GLN A 195 18.75 6.54 -29.38
N ALA A 196 18.76 5.71 -30.43
CA ALA A 196 18.21 6.06 -31.74
C ALA A 196 16.68 6.09 -31.69
N GLU A 197 16.06 5.08 -31.07
CA GLU A 197 14.62 5.02 -30.86
C GLU A 197 14.11 6.16 -29.99
N THR A 198 14.86 6.59 -28.97
CA THR A 198 14.52 7.75 -28.12
C THR A 198 14.43 9.02 -28.97
N ARG A 199 15.37 9.22 -29.90
CA ARG A 199 15.34 10.37 -30.83
C ARG A 199 14.14 10.30 -31.76
N ALA A 200 13.88 9.13 -32.34
CA ALA A 200 12.73 8.92 -33.23
C ALA A 200 11.40 9.11 -32.50
N TYR A 201 11.28 8.61 -31.27
CA TYR A 201 10.14 8.81 -30.38
C TYR A 201 9.83 10.29 -30.13
N ILE A 202 10.84 11.09 -29.80
CA ILE A 202 10.68 12.53 -29.58
C ILE A 202 10.24 13.22 -30.87
N SER A 203 10.88 12.89 -31.99
CA SER A 203 10.57 13.47 -33.29
C SER A 203 9.11 13.16 -33.69
N HIS A 204 8.68 11.92 -33.50
CA HIS A 204 7.30 11.48 -33.71
C HIS A 204 6.31 12.28 -32.86
N ARG A 205 6.54 12.42 -31.55
CA ARG A 205 5.62 13.18 -30.68
C ARG A 205 5.53 14.67 -31.05
N LEU A 206 6.65 15.26 -31.47
CA LEU A 206 6.66 16.64 -31.95
C LEU A 206 5.92 16.79 -33.29
N ALA A 207 6.07 15.82 -34.20
CA ALA A 207 5.36 15.79 -35.47
C ALA A 207 3.83 15.75 -35.25
N VAL A 208 3.34 14.84 -34.40
CA VAL A 208 1.92 14.70 -34.07
C VAL A 208 1.32 15.99 -33.50
N ALA A 209 2.07 16.73 -32.67
CA ALA A 209 1.59 17.96 -32.04
C ALA A 209 1.63 19.21 -32.94
N GLY A 210 2.52 19.27 -33.94
CA GLY A 210 2.66 20.43 -34.83
C GLY A 210 3.98 20.59 -35.57
N GLU A 211 4.65 19.49 -35.96
CA GLU A 211 5.82 19.46 -36.88
C GLU A 211 6.94 20.48 -36.58
N ARG A 212 7.65 20.31 -35.45
CA ARG A 212 8.83 21.14 -35.12
C ARG A 212 10.03 20.30 -34.69
N GLU A 213 10.73 19.73 -35.67
CA GLU A 213 11.81 18.75 -35.48
C GLU A 213 13.08 19.30 -34.81
N ASP A 214 13.32 20.62 -34.87
CA ASP A 214 14.57 21.23 -34.44
C ASP A 214 14.57 21.78 -32.99
N LEU A 215 13.55 21.41 -32.19
CA LEU A 215 13.37 21.90 -30.82
C LEU A 215 14.53 21.53 -29.89
N PHE A 216 15.13 20.35 -30.06
CA PHE A 216 16.17 19.83 -29.17
C PHE A 216 17.52 19.77 -29.89
N THR A 217 18.60 20.17 -29.21
CA THR A 217 19.96 19.96 -29.74
C THR A 217 20.35 18.47 -29.69
N PRO A 218 21.26 17.99 -30.56
CA PRO A 218 21.73 16.60 -30.51
C PRO A 218 22.30 16.19 -29.14
N THR A 219 23.00 17.12 -28.48
CA THR A 219 23.53 16.93 -27.12
C THR A 219 22.42 16.85 -26.06
N ALA A 220 21.32 17.59 -26.24
CA ALA A 220 20.15 17.50 -25.38
C ALA A 220 19.46 16.13 -25.51
N LEU A 221 19.32 15.62 -26.74
CA LEU A 221 18.73 14.29 -27.02
C LEU A 221 19.57 13.14 -26.45
N TRP A 222 20.90 13.23 -26.58
CA TRP A 222 21.82 12.28 -25.95
C TRP A 222 21.66 12.27 -24.43
N LEU A 223 21.67 13.46 -23.82
CA LEU A 223 21.57 13.59 -22.37
C LEU A 223 20.20 13.16 -21.83
N LEU A 224 19.15 13.42 -22.61
CA LEU A 224 17.78 13.02 -22.30
C LEU A 224 17.65 11.49 -22.26
N HIS A 225 18.19 10.78 -23.25
CA HIS A 225 18.24 9.32 -23.22
C HIS A 225 19.02 8.82 -22.00
N HIS A 226 20.21 9.39 -21.71
CA HIS A 226 21.01 9.01 -20.55
C HIS A 226 20.25 9.15 -19.23
N TYR A 227 19.52 10.26 -19.02
CA TYR A 227 18.78 10.48 -17.77
C TYR A 227 17.48 9.67 -17.66
N SER A 228 16.78 9.46 -18.77
CA SER A 228 15.54 8.69 -18.84
C SER A 228 15.76 7.19 -18.94
N ARG A 229 16.97 6.75 -19.32
CA ARG A 229 17.30 5.37 -19.68
C ARG A 229 16.39 4.80 -20.77
N GLY A 230 15.87 5.67 -21.65
CA GLY A 230 14.96 5.24 -22.71
C GLY A 230 13.51 4.99 -22.27
N ILE A 231 13.13 5.29 -21.03
CA ILE A 231 11.77 5.07 -20.53
C ILE A 231 10.85 6.22 -21.01
N PRO A 232 9.84 5.96 -21.87
CA PRO A 232 8.94 6.98 -22.43
C PRO A 232 8.32 7.92 -21.41
N ARG A 233 7.83 7.41 -20.26
CA ARG A 233 7.26 8.26 -19.20
C ARG A 233 8.27 9.26 -18.65
N LEU A 234 9.53 8.84 -18.44
CA LEU A 234 10.60 9.74 -17.99
C LEU A 234 11.01 10.71 -19.09
N ILE A 235 11.10 10.26 -20.35
CA ILE A 235 11.35 11.12 -21.51
C ILE A 235 10.32 12.25 -21.54
N ASN A 236 9.03 11.90 -21.49
CA ASN A 236 7.92 12.85 -21.50
C ASN A 236 8.00 13.86 -20.36
N THR A 237 8.20 13.38 -19.13
CA THR A 237 8.25 14.25 -17.95
C THR A 237 9.44 15.21 -18.00
N ILE A 238 10.61 14.76 -18.48
CA ILE A 238 11.79 15.61 -18.64
C ILE A 238 11.56 16.64 -19.77
N CYS A 239 10.98 16.22 -20.89
CA CYS A 239 10.70 17.10 -22.02
C CYS A 239 9.68 18.18 -21.68
N GLU A 240 8.62 17.83 -20.96
CA GLU A 240 7.60 18.78 -20.49
C GLU A 240 8.22 19.89 -19.62
N ARG A 241 9.11 19.53 -18.70
CA ARG A 241 9.84 20.53 -17.89
C ARG A 241 10.84 21.33 -18.71
N ALA A 242 11.51 20.71 -19.67
CA ALA A 242 12.41 21.40 -20.58
C ALA A 242 11.65 22.42 -21.47
N LEU A 243 10.42 22.08 -21.89
CA LEU A 243 9.51 22.98 -22.61
C LEU A 243 9.10 24.20 -21.75
N LEU A 244 8.85 24.00 -20.46
CA LEU A 244 8.61 25.11 -19.54
C LEU A 244 9.85 25.99 -19.37
N ALA A 245 11.03 25.38 -19.24
CA ALA A 245 12.29 26.11 -19.07
C ALA A 245 12.64 26.97 -20.30
N ILE A 246 12.44 26.46 -21.52
CA ILE A 246 12.68 27.23 -22.74
C ILE A 246 11.71 28.41 -22.86
N TYR A 247 10.43 28.22 -22.52
CA TYR A 247 9.43 29.30 -22.49
C TYR A 247 9.86 30.46 -21.59
N THR A 248 10.39 30.16 -20.40
CA THR A 248 10.85 31.20 -19.45
C THR A 248 12.18 31.87 -19.83
N SER A 249 12.99 31.24 -20.68
CA SER A 249 14.35 31.72 -21.00
C SER A 249 14.46 32.42 -22.34
N GLY A 250 13.38 32.48 -23.12
CA GLY A 250 13.34 33.15 -24.43
C GLY A 250 14.23 32.53 -25.50
N LYS A 251 14.76 31.32 -25.28
CA LYS A 251 15.58 30.60 -26.28
C LYS A 251 14.71 29.90 -27.32
N GLN A 252 15.29 29.62 -28.49
CA GLN A 252 14.61 28.93 -29.58
C GLN A 252 14.78 27.41 -29.56
N ARG A 253 15.84 26.88 -28.92
CA ARG A 253 16.13 25.45 -28.81
C ARG A 253 16.47 25.02 -27.37
N ILE A 254 16.06 23.80 -27.02
CA ILE A 254 16.33 23.14 -25.76
C ILE A 254 17.75 22.56 -25.82
N ASP A 255 18.63 23.07 -24.96
CA ASP A 255 20.01 22.64 -24.84
C ASP A 255 20.20 21.57 -23.74
N ALA A 256 21.40 21.01 -23.68
CA ALA A 256 21.76 20.00 -22.68
C ALA A 256 21.63 20.52 -21.22
N ARG A 257 21.83 21.82 -20.97
CA ARG A 257 21.70 22.38 -19.61
C ARG A 257 20.25 22.39 -19.14
N MET A 258 19.31 22.71 -20.04
CA MET A 258 17.87 22.64 -19.74
C MET A 258 17.41 21.21 -19.45
N VAL A 259 17.85 20.23 -20.25
CA VAL A 259 17.54 18.81 -20.03
C VAL A 259 18.11 18.33 -18.69
N TRP A 260 19.37 18.66 -18.39
CA TRP A 260 20.00 18.30 -17.11
C TRP A 260 19.24 18.85 -15.91
N ARG A 261 18.84 20.14 -15.97
CA ARG A 261 18.09 20.79 -14.89
C ARG A 261 16.73 20.11 -14.70
N SER A 262 16.01 19.93 -15.81
CA SER A 262 14.71 19.24 -15.84
C SER A 262 14.82 17.82 -15.27
N ALA A 263 15.81 17.04 -15.70
CA ALA A 263 16.04 15.68 -15.21
C ALA A 263 16.36 15.64 -13.70
N LYS A 264 17.15 16.59 -13.19
CA LYS A 264 17.43 16.70 -11.74
C LYS A 264 16.19 17.03 -10.93
N GLU A 265 15.31 17.86 -11.46
CA GLU A 265 14.04 18.16 -10.80
C GLU A 265 13.11 16.94 -10.83
N VAL A 266 13.09 16.16 -11.92
CA VAL A 266 12.21 14.98 -12.06
C VAL A 266 12.65 13.86 -11.12
N LYS A 267 13.96 13.61 -11.00
CA LYS A 267 14.50 12.59 -10.08
C LYS A 267 14.33 12.93 -8.60
N GLY A 268 13.83 14.14 -8.28
CA GLY A 268 13.65 14.60 -6.92
C GLY A 268 15.00 14.80 -6.22
N ARG A 269 15.47 16.04 -6.15
CA ARG A 269 16.37 16.38 -5.04
C ARG A 269 15.55 16.18 -3.77
N LYS A 270 15.92 15.22 -2.92
CA LYS A 270 15.80 15.42 -1.47
C LYS A 270 16.52 16.75 -1.23
N ALA A 271 15.76 17.83 -1.12
CA ALA A 271 16.33 19.10 -0.71
C ALA A 271 16.86 18.86 0.70
N LYS A 272 18.16 18.53 0.83
CA LYS A 272 18.88 18.78 2.06
C LYS A 272 18.75 20.27 2.27
N ARG A 273 17.72 20.66 3.03
CA ARG A 273 17.50 22.01 3.51
C ARG A 273 18.72 22.30 4.36
N ASN A 274 19.65 23.09 3.82
CA ASN A 274 20.87 23.52 4.49
C ASN A 274 20.50 24.42 5.68
N HIS A 275 19.92 23.83 6.74
CA HIS A 275 19.73 24.49 8.03
C HIS A 275 21.06 24.56 8.79
N GLY A 276 22.03 23.69 8.50
CA GLY A 276 23.36 23.72 9.11
C GLY A 276 24.16 24.99 8.80
N LEU A 277 24.07 25.53 7.59
CA LEU A 277 24.81 26.75 7.22
C LEU A 277 24.19 28.02 7.84
N LYS A 278 22.86 28.07 8.00
CA LYS A 278 22.17 29.18 8.69
C LYS A 278 22.34 29.12 10.21
N LEU A 279 22.35 27.92 10.81
CA LEU A 279 22.69 27.76 12.22
C LEU A 279 24.16 28.12 12.51
N GLY A 280 25.09 27.79 11.61
CA GLY A 280 26.50 28.15 11.78
C GLY A 280 26.74 29.66 11.83
N ILE A 281 26.05 30.43 10.98
CA ILE A 281 26.14 31.90 10.97
C ILE A 281 25.46 32.50 12.22
N ALA A 282 24.31 31.96 12.64
CA ALA A 282 23.61 32.43 13.84
C ALA A 282 24.40 32.11 15.13
N ALA A 283 25.03 30.95 15.21
CA ALA A 283 25.90 30.57 16.32
C ALA A 283 27.17 31.45 16.37
N GLY A 284 27.76 31.78 15.22
CA GLY A 284 28.90 32.70 15.14
C GLY A 284 28.55 34.12 15.62
N LEU A 285 27.37 34.64 15.26
CA LEU A 285 26.89 35.95 15.72
C LEU A 285 26.56 35.97 17.22
N LEU A 286 25.98 34.89 17.76
CA LEU A 286 25.73 34.76 19.20
C LEU A 286 27.03 34.68 20.01
N LEU A 287 28.06 34.00 19.48
CA LEU A 287 29.36 33.91 20.15
C LEU A 287 30.06 35.27 20.19
N LEU A 288 30.00 36.05 19.10
CA LEU A 288 30.53 37.42 19.05
C LEU A 288 29.79 38.37 20.01
N LEU A 289 28.46 38.26 20.10
CA LEU A 289 27.67 39.04 21.06
C LEU A 289 27.95 38.64 22.51
N ALA A 290 28.16 37.35 22.79
CA ALA A 290 28.51 36.88 24.13
C ALA A 290 29.91 37.34 24.57
N VAL A 291 30.89 37.33 23.66
CA VAL A 291 32.24 37.84 23.93
C VAL A 291 32.20 39.36 24.13
N GLY A 292 31.46 40.10 23.30
CA GLY A 292 31.26 41.54 23.47
C GLY A 292 30.54 41.93 24.77
N GLY A 293 29.49 41.18 25.14
CA GLY A 293 28.76 41.36 26.38
C GLY A 293 29.58 40.99 27.63
N GLY A 294 30.39 39.93 27.55
CA GLY A 294 31.31 39.53 28.62
C GLY A 294 32.41 40.56 28.86
N TRP A 295 32.96 41.16 27.79
CA TRP A 295 33.96 42.22 27.89
C TRP A 295 33.37 43.48 28.53
N TYR A 296 32.15 43.87 28.14
CA TYR A 296 31.43 45.02 28.72
C TYR A 296 31.08 44.80 30.20
N TRP A 297 30.65 43.59 30.57
CA TRP A 297 30.33 43.25 31.96
C TRP A 297 31.59 43.22 32.86
N PHE A 298 32.70 42.67 32.36
CA PHE A 298 33.97 42.61 33.10
C PHE A 298 34.59 44.00 33.32
N ASP A 299 34.53 44.89 32.32
CA ASP A 299 34.96 46.29 32.45
C ASP A 299 34.11 47.08 33.47
N SER A 300 32.80 46.79 33.53
CA SER A 300 31.89 47.39 34.51
C SER A 300 32.06 46.88 35.95
N GLN A 301 32.77 45.76 36.16
CA GLN A 301 33.05 45.17 37.47
C GLN A 301 34.40 45.62 38.06
N LEU A 302 35.38 45.99 37.24
CA LEU A 302 36.66 46.54 37.74
C LEU A 302 36.58 48.03 38.14
N SER A 303 35.48 48.72 37.84
CA SER A 303 35.29 50.15 38.14
C SER A 303 34.48 50.44 39.43
N ARG A 304 34.17 49.42 40.24
CA ARG A 304 33.46 49.57 41.53
C ARG A 304 34.14 48.83 42.69
N SER A 305 35.36 49.24 43.03
CA SER A 305 35.84 49.19 44.42
C SER A 305 36.95 50.22 44.60
N VAL A 306 36.63 51.30 45.31
CA VAL A 306 37.57 52.33 45.78
C VAL A 306 37.54 52.30 47.32
N ASP A 307 38.73 52.14 47.91
CA ASP A 307 39.29 52.62 49.19
C ASP A 307 38.53 52.46 50.52
N VAL A 308 39.11 52.33 51.73
CA VAL A 308 40.45 52.17 52.35
C VAL A 308 40.16 51.94 53.86
N SER A 309 40.99 51.20 54.62
CA SER A 309 41.51 51.64 55.95
C SER A 309 42.33 50.58 56.70
N VAL A 310 43.64 50.82 56.68
CA VAL A 310 44.72 50.66 57.69
C VAL A 310 44.39 50.03 59.06
N LYS A 311 45.20 49.04 59.46
CA LYS A 311 45.82 48.95 60.81
C LYS A 311 47.22 48.29 60.74
N SER A 312 48.09 48.82 61.59
CA SER A 312 49.56 48.79 61.65
C SER A 312 50.23 47.55 62.27
N GLY A 313 51.47 47.26 61.89
CA GLY A 313 52.46 46.55 62.72
C GLY A 313 53.69 46.04 61.94
N PRO A 314 54.96 46.21 62.40
CA PRO A 314 56.14 46.34 61.53
C PRO A 314 57.14 45.16 61.57
N GLN A 315 58.03 45.07 60.55
CA GLN A 315 59.51 44.94 60.67
C GLN A 315 60.18 44.39 59.38
N THR A 316 61.07 45.20 58.80
CA THR A 316 62.26 44.81 58.00
C THR A 316 63.39 44.28 58.91
N PRO A 317 64.53 43.68 58.46
CA PRO A 317 65.21 43.86 57.15
C PRO A 317 66.00 42.64 56.57
N LYS A 318 66.68 42.90 55.43
CA LYS A 318 67.96 42.34 54.91
C LYS A 318 67.93 41.28 53.78
N ALA A 319 68.40 41.76 52.62
CA ALA A 319 69.59 41.35 51.86
C ALA A 319 69.76 39.87 51.42
N VAL A 320 69.98 39.65 50.12
CA VAL A 320 71.30 39.38 49.49
C VAL A 320 71.09 38.89 48.04
N GLU A 321 71.75 39.65 47.16
CA GLU A 321 72.46 39.35 45.90
C GLU A 321 72.75 37.89 45.45
N GLU A 322 73.12 37.81 44.15
CA GLU A 322 73.91 36.78 43.44
C GLU A 322 73.21 35.72 42.54
N ARG A 323 73.45 35.92 41.22
CA ARG A 323 73.66 34.92 40.15
C ARG A 323 75.15 34.45 40.20
N PRO A 324 75.68 33.59 39.30
CA PRO A 324 75.18 32.44 38.49
C PRO A 324 76.17 31.21 38.52
N ALA A 325 75.95 30.22 37.63
CA ALA A 325 76.91 29.30 36.94
C ALA A 325 76.56 27.80 37.10
N GLU A 326 76.27 27.10 35.97
CA GLU A 326 77.10 26.02 35.36
C GLU A 326 76.79 24.63 36.00
N GLU A 327 76.87 23.45 35.38
CA GLU A 327 77.09 22.90 34.04
C GLU A 327 76.81 21.37 34.18
N ILE A 328 76.43 20.72 33.07
CA ILE A 328 76.89 19.41 32.58
C ILE A 328 76.87 18.17 33.52
N GLY A 329 76.23 17.08 33.04
CA GLY A 329 76.64 15.73 33.45
C GLY A 329 75.84 14.51 32.97
N LYS A 330 76.13 14.04 31.74
CA LYS A 330 76.22 12.62 31.30
C LYS A 330 74.96 11.76 31.00
N SER A 331 74.98 11.25 29.76
CA SER A 331 74.33 10.05 29.15
C SER A 331 74.90 8.72 29.75
N PRO A 332 74.54 7.45 29.37
CA PRO A 332 73.84 6.96 28.16
C PRO A 332 72.96 5.66 28.23
N GLN A 333 72.53 5.20 27.03
CA GLN A 333 72.12 3.84 26.57
C GLN A 333 70.64 3.42 26.70
N SER A 334 70.00 2.64 25.80
CA SER A 334 70.18 2.19 24.39
C SER A 334 68.98 1.31 24.00
N ARG A 335 68.52 1.31 22.72
CA ARG A 335 67.99 0.17 21.91
C ARG A 335 67.21 0.60 20.65
N ASP A 336 67.91 0.54 19.51
CA ASP A 336 67.60 -0.01 18.18
C ASP A 336 66.38 -0.98 18.07
N LEU A 337 65.63 -1.19 16.96
CA LEU A 337 65.84 -1.09 15.49
C LEU A 337 64.49 -1.02 14.70
N THR A 338 64.59 -0.60 13.43
CA THR A 338 63.65 -0.36 12.29
C THR A 338 62.68 -1.47 11.79
N PRO A 339 61.67 -1.10 10.95
CA PRO A 339 60.99 -2.01 10.00
C PRO A 339 61.06 -1.59 8.51
N GLN A 340 61.12 -2.59 7.61
CA GLN A 340 60.91 -2.60 6.14
C GLN A 340 60.31 -4.00 5.80
N ALA A 341 59.53 -4.32 4.76
CA ALA A 341 58.94 -3.64 3.60
C ALA A 341 57.83 -4.55 2.99
N GLU A 342 57.05 -3.95 2.07
CA GLU A 342 56.25 -4.43 0.91
C GLU A 342 56.17 -5.92 0.49
N VAL A 343 55.03 -6.33 -0.12
CA VAL A 343 54.89 -6.83 -1.53
C VAL A 343 53.45 -7.36 -1.82
N GLU A 344 53.04 -7.15 -3.08
CA GLU A 344 51.80 -7.42 -3.86
C GLU A 344 51.40 -8.93 -4.15
N PRO A 345 50.27 -9.21 -4.87
CA PRO A 345 49.55 -10.50 -4.93
C PRO A 345 49.86 -11.36 -6.18
N PRO A 346 49.15 -12.50 -6.39
CA PRO A 346 48.97 -13.00 -7.76
C PRO A 346 47.61 -13.63 -8.14
N GLN A 347 47.54 -13.96 -9.44
CA GLN A 347 46.43 -14.32 -10.35
C GLN A 347 46.12 -15.84 -10.49
N GLN A 348 45.00 -16.12 -11.19
CA GLN A 348 44.61 -17.17 -12.15
C GLN A 348 45.47 -18.45 -12.40
N SER A 349 44.78 -19.57 -12.69
CA SER A 349 45.23 -20.64 -13.62
C SER A 349 44.08 -21.51 -14.16
N GLU A 350 44.36 -22.20 -15.28
CA GLU A 350 43.49 -22.74 -16.35
C GLU A 350 43.18 -24.26 -16.27
N THR A 351 41.98 -24.69 -16.73
CA THR A 351 41.52 -25.88 -17.56
C THR A 351 42.12 -27.32 -17.37
N PRO A 352 41.77 -28.44 -18.11
CA PRO A 352 40.72 -28.77 -19.13
C PRO A 352 40.09 -30.24 -19.06
N VAL A 353 39.22 -30.59 -20.06
CA VAL A 353 38.79 -31.95 -20.62
C VAL A 353 38.00 -32.92 -19.69
N ASP A 354 36.89 -33.60 -20.06
CA ASP A 354 36.76 -34.67 -21.07
C ASP A 354 35.29 -35.07 -21.40
N ASP A 355 35.14 -35.61 -22.61
CA ASP A 355 33.98 -36.19 -23.28
C ASP A 355 33.59 -37.58 -22.69
N SER A 356 32.34 -37.98 -22.97
CA SER A 356 31.93 -39.33 -23.42
C SER A 356 30.74 -39.97 -22.70
N GLN A 357 29.68 -40.19 -23.48
CA GLN A 357 28.92 -41.43 -23.66
C GLN A 357 28.37 -42.17 -22.41
N SER A 358 27.04 -42.27 -22.29
CA SER A 358 26.31 -43.43 -22.85
C SER A 358 24.82 -43.42 -22.47
N SER A 359 24.03 -43.75 -23.47
CA SER A 359 22.70 -44.35 -23.43
C SER A 359 22.59 -45.55 -22.48
N LEU A 360 21.41 -45.80 -21.91
CA LEU A 360 20.59 -47.01 -22.12
C LEU A 360 19.37 -47.06 -21.16
N VAL A 361 18.18 -47.14 -21.78
CA VAL A 361 17.10 -48.12 -21.54
C VAL A 361 16.24 -48.06 -20.26
N ASP A 362 14.97 -47.76 -20.53
CA ASP A 362 13.72 -48.35 -20.01
C ASP A 362 13.79 -49.36 -18.84
N GLN A 363 13.04 -49.05 -17.78
CA GLN A 363 11.93 -49.91 -17.34
C GLN A 363 10.94 -49.14 -16.43
N PRO A 364 9.64 -49.49 -16.47
CA PRO A 364 8.57 -48.71 -15.87
C PRO A 364 8.46 -48.93 -14.36
N ALA A 365 8.32 -47.83 -13.61
CA ALA A 365 8.01 -47.88 -12.20
C ALA A 365 6.55 -48.29 -11.98
N GLU A 366 6.42 -49.40 -11.25
CA GLU A 366 5.23 -50.07 -10.78
C GLU A 366 4.35 -49.15 -9.91
N LEU A 367 3.04 -49.17 -10.15
CA LEU A 367 2.00 -48.45 -9.42
C LEU A 367 1.92 -48.95 -7.97
N LEU A 368 2.48 -48.18 -7.04
CA LEU A 368 2.16 -48.30 -5.62
C LEU A 368 0.79 -47.66 -5.35
N GLN A 369 -0.19 -48.50 -5.05
CA GLN A 369 -1.49 -48.09 -4.51
C GLN A 369 -1.30 -47.45 -3.12
N PRO A 370 -2.01 -46.35 -2.79
CA PRO A 370 -2.01 -45.81 -1.43
C PRO A 370 -2.83 -46.72 -0.49
N PRO A 371 -2.47 -46.83 0.80
CA PRO A 371 -3.20 -47.64 1.76
C PRO A 371 -4.55 -47.00 2.10
N SER A 372 -5.55 -47.86 2.30
CA SER A 372 -6.90 -47.53 2.76
C SER A 372 -6.86 -46.83 4.12
N VAL A 373 -7.46 -45.64 4.20
CA VAL A 373 -7.69 -44.91 5.45
C VAL A 373 -8.98 -45.43 6.08
N GLU A 374 -8.86 -46.11 7.23
CA GLU A 374 -9.99 -46.43 8.11
C GLU A 374 -10.58 -45.13 8.68
N GLN A 375 -11.91 -45.03 8.62
CA GLN A 375 -12.69 -43.94 9.18
C GLN A 375 -12.70 -44.03 10.72
N PRO A 376 -12.51 -42.92 11.46
CA PRO A 376 -12.71 -42.92 12.90
C PRO A 376 -14.20 -42.94 13.26
N GLU A 377 -14.49 -43.80 14.24
CA GLU A 377 -15.76 -44.08 14.89
C GLU A 377 -16.38 -42.83 15.56
N VAL A 378 -17.67 -42.62 15.34
CA VAL A 378 -18.45 -41.49 15.89
C VAL A 378 -18.91 -41.84 17.31
N LEU A 379 -18.42 -41.10 18.31
CA LEU A 379 -18.96 -41.13 19.68
C LEU A 379 -20.31 -40.38 19.75
N PRO A 380 -21.34 -40.92 20.44
CA PRO A 380 -22.64 -40.26 20.56
C PRO A 380 -22.61 -39.10 21.58
N GLN A 381 -23.29 -38.00 21.23
CA GLN A 381 -23.51 -36.86 22.14
C GLN A 381 -24.68 -37.12 23.11
N PRO A 382 -24.61 -36.63 24.37
CA PRO A 382 -25.72 -36.69 25.31
C PRO A 382 -26.81 -35.64 24.99
N PRO A 383 -28.08 -35.87 25.39
CA PRO A 383 -29.20 -35.02 24.99
C PRO A 383 -29.23 -33.68 25.76
N LEU A 384 -29.56 -32.62 25.01
CA LEU A 384 -29.84 -31.27 25.50
C LEU A 384 -31.18 -31.24 26.25
N ALA A 385 -31.18 -30.69 27.47
CA ALA A 385 -32.38 -30.37 28.24
C ALA A 385 -33.09 -29.13 27.68
N GLU A 386 -34.41 -29.18 27.63
CA GLU A 386 -35.30 -28.07 27.28
C GLU A 386 -35.33 -26.99 28.38
N PRO A 387 -35.43 -25.69 28.03
CA PRO A 387 -35.70 -24.63 29.00
C PRO A 387 -37.20 -24.56 29.33
N PRO A 388 -37.59 -24.21 30.58
CA PRO A 388 -38.99 -24.21 30.99
C PRO A 388 -39.74 -22.98 30.47
N GLU A 389 -41.04 -23.22 30.23
CA GLU A 389 -42.03 -22.25 29.76
C GLU A 389 -42.33 -21.13 30.77
N ILE A 390 -42.68 -19.98 30.20
CA ILE A 390 -43.04 -18.72 30.84
C ILE A 390 -44.46 -18.82 31.42
N GLY A 391 -44.60 -18.63 32.73
CA GLY A 391 -45.89 -18.35 33.38
C GLY A 391 -46.20 -16.85 33.35
N GLY A 392 -47.40 -16.50 32.90
CA GLY A 392 -47.92 -15.12 32.87
C GLY A 392 -48.28 -14.56 34.26
N PRO A 393 -48.50 -13.23 34.38
CA PRO A 393 -48.63 -12.56 35.67
C PRO A 393 -50.07 -12.54 36.18
N GLU A 394 -50.22 -12.84 37.47
CA GLU A 394 -51.40 -12.48 38.27
C GLU A 394 -51.24 -11.05 38.82
N THR A 395 -52.36 -10.34 38.78
CA THR A 395 -52.62 -9.01 39.31
C THR A 395 -52.63 -9.00 40.84
N ASP A 396 -52.05 -7.97 41.47
CA ASP A 396 -52.62 -7.45 42.71
C ASP A 396 -52.36 -5.93 42.87
N GLU A 397 -53.43 -5.24 43.25
CA GLU A 397 -53.49 -3.80 43.49
C GLU A 397 -53.13 -3.51 44.96
N GLY A 398 -52.21 -2.57 45.19
CA GLY A 398 -51.88 -2.12 46.55
C GLY A 398 -51.38 -0.69 46.57
N LYS A 399 -52.31 0.25 46.77
CA LYS A 399 -52.05 1.68 47.01
C LYS A 399 -51.33 1.90 48.34
N ALA A 400 -50.31 2.76 48.34
CA ALA A 400 -49.97 3.62 49.48
C ALA A 400 -49.35 4.94 49.01
N GLU A 401 -49.90 6.03 49.54
CA GLU A 401 -49.66 7.44 49.20
C GLU A 401 -48.49 8.08 49.97
N ILE A 402 -47.77 8.94 49.24
CA ILE A 402 -47.27 10.29 49.60
C ILE A 402 -46.26 10.45 50.75
N ALA A 403 -45.03 10.85 50.38
CA ALA A 403 -44.32 11.97 51.00
C ALA A 403 -43.42 12.66 49.95
N ALA A 404 -43.66 13.96 49.75
CA ALA A 404 -43.00 14.81 48.75
C ALA A 404 -41.75 15.52 49.31
N SER A 405 -40.72 15.68 48.47
CA SER A 405 -39.84 16.87 48.30
C SER A 405 -38.57 16.51 47.52
N PRO A 406 -37.90 17.44 46.81
CA PRO A 406 -38.42 18.44 45.89
C PRO A 406 -37.77 18.29 44.49
N ASP A 407 -38.30 19.08 43.56
CA ASP A 407 -37.94 19.15 42.14
C ASP A 407 -36.43 19.21 41.85
N ILE A 408 -35.96 18.27 41.03
CA ILE A 408 -34.84 18.49 40.12
C ILE A 408 -35.45 18.46 38.72
N GLU A 409 -35.50 19.62 38.07
CA GLU A 409 -35.79 19.76 36.65
C GLU A 409 -34.76 18.96 35.84
N ASP A 410 -35.06 17.69 35.59
CA ASP A 410 -34.29 16.91 34.65
C ASP A 410 -34.85 17.20 33.25
N LYS A 411 -34.07 17.96 32.49
CA LYS A 411 -34.30 18.27 31.07
C LYS A 411 -34.58 16.96 30.34
N ARG A 412 -35.85 16.68 30.06
CA ARG A 412 -36.26 15.61 29.13
C ARG A 412 -35.58 15.87 27.79
N SER A 413 -34.47 15.20 27.54
CA SER A 413 -33.94 15.03 26.20
C SER A 413 -35.02 14.30 25.40
N SER A 414 -35.43 14.90 24.29
CA SER A 414 -36.39 14.26 23.38
C SER A 414 -35.86 12.87 22.99
N PRO A 415 -36.71 11.84 22.82
CA PRO A 415 -36.25 10.55 22.32
C PRO A 415 -35.49 10.77 21.00
N PRO A 416 -34.39 10.04 20.77
CA PRO A 416 -33.58 10.22 19.57
C PRO A 416 -34.47 10.04 18.34
N ARG A 417 -34.42 10.99 17.40
CA ARG A 417 -35.22 10.95 16.18
C ARG A 417 -34.86 9.70 15.37
N GLU A 418 -35.85 8.87 15.05
CA GLU A 418 -35.65 7.72 14.16
C GLU A 418 -35.36 8.22 12.74
N ILE A 419 -34.29 7.71 12.12
CA ILE A 419 -33.91 8.10 10.76
C ILE A 419 -34.57 7.14 9.76
N GLU A 420 -35.47 7.68 8.93
CA GLU A 420 -36.02 6.92 7.81
C GLU A 420 -34.99 6.75 6.69
N LEU A 421 -34.34 5.58 6.63
CA LEU A 421 -33.29 5.27 5.65
C LEU A 421 -33.71 5.51 4.19
N GLY A 422 -34.97 5.23 3.85
CA GLY A 422 -35.49 5.46 2.49
C GLY A 422 -35.56 6.94 2.09
N ARG A 423 -35.63 7.88 3.04
CA ARG A 423 -35.57 9.32 2.77
C ARG A 423 -34.14 9.79 2.54
N LEU A 424 -33.14 9.13 3.13
CA LEU A 424 -31.72 9.48 2.95
C LEU A 424 -31.29 9.40 1.49
N PHE A 425 -31.79 8.42 0.74
CA PHE A 425 -31.51 8.30 -0.69
C PHE A 425 -32.14 9.42 -1.53
N LYS A 426 -33.17 10.10 -1.03
CA LYS A 426 -33.84 11.21 -1.74
C LYS A 426 -33.22 12.58 -1.48
N GLN A 427 -32.32 12.71 -0.50
CA GLN A 427 -31.69 13.98 -0.13
C GLN A 427 -30.26 14.07 -0.68
N PRO A 428 -29.72 15.24 -1.03
CA PRO A 428 -28.30 15.37 -1.32
C PRO A 428 -27.49 15.02 -0.07
N GLN A 429 -26.47 14.16 -0.18
CA GLN A 429 -25.55 13.86 0.93
C GLN A 429 -24.15 14.27 0.52
N ASN A 430 -23.51 15.04 1.36
CA ASN A 430 -22.08 15.25 1.27
C ASN A 430 -21.36 14.10 1.98
N SER A 431 -20.89 13.08 1.26
CA SER A 431 -20.12 11.96 1.84
C SER A 431 -18.90 12.41 2.66
N PHE A 432 -18.40 13.61 2.38
CA PHE A 432 -17.29 14.23 3.09
C PHE A 432 -17.59 14.47 4.57
N SER A 433 -18.81 14.92 4.93
CA SER A 433 -19.14 15.22 6.32
C SER A 433 -19.10 13.97 7.20
N SER A 434 -19.49 12.81 6.65
CA SER A 434 -19.36 11.52 7.33
C SER A 434 -17.89 11.13 7.56
N TYR A 435 -17.00 11.35 6.58
CA TYR A 435 -15.56 11.15 6.77
C TYR A 435 -14.98 12.10 7.82
N GLN A 436 -15.38 13.36 7.82
CA GLN A 436 -14.93 14.32 8.82
C GLN A 436 -15.30 13.86 10.23
N LYS A 437 -16.52 13.35 10.44
CA LYS A 437 -16.95 12.75 11.72
C LYS A 437 -16.10 11.54 12.10
N LEU A 438 -15.82 10.64 11.15
CA LEU A 438 -14.98 9.46 11.39
C LEU A 438 -13.57 9.85 11.86
N PHE A 439 -12.96 10.87 11.25
CA PHE A 439 -11.63 11.37 11.65
C PHE A 439 -11.65 12.13 12.98
N GLN A 440 -12.70 12.90 13.25
CA GLN A 440 -12.86 13.65 14.51
C GLN A 440 -12.85 12.75 15.74
N VAL A 441 -13.40 11.55 15.64
CA VAL A 441 -13.39 10.57 16.75
C VAL A 441 -11.97 10.09 17.09
N TRP A 442 -11.01 10.30 16.21
CA TRP A 442 -9.58 10.04 16.44
C TRP A 442 -8.76 11.33 16.67
N ASP A 443 -9.40 12.43 17.06
CA ASP A 443 -8.80 13.76 17.21
C ASP A 443 -8.07 14.25 15.94
N ALA A 444 -8.50 13.77 14.77
CA ALA A 444 -7.92 14.12 13.47
C ALA A 444 -8.85 15.03 12.66
N SER A 445 -8.27 15.95 11.88
CA SER A 445 -9.01 16.95 11.10
C SER A 445 -8.51 17.01 9.67
N ILE A 446 -9.27 16.42 8.74
CA ILE A 446 -8.93 16.34 7.30
C ILE A 446 -9.17 17.66 6.57
N ASN A 447 -8.40 17.91 5.50
CA ASN A 447 -8.56 19.09 4.65
C ASN A 447 -9.59 18.84 3.54
N LEU A 448 -10.66 19.63 3.53
CA LEU A 448 -11.80 19.49 2.61
C LEU A 448 -11.54 20.07 1.21
N ASN A 449 -10.46 20.82 1.01
CA ASN A 449 -10.14 21.49 -0.26
C ASN A 449 -9.20 20.67 -1.17
N THR A 450 -8.90 19.43 -0.80
CA THR A 450 -7.97 18.57 -1.54
C THR A 450 -8.75 17.64 -2.47
N ALA A 451 -8.29 17.47 -3.71
CA ALA A 451 -8.88 16.52 -4.66
C ALA A 451 -8.62 15.03 -4.32
N SER A 452 -7.94 14.75 -3.20
CA SER A 452 -7.60 13.40 -2.75
C SER A 452 -8.71 12.78 -1.90
N HIS A 453 -8.91 11.47 -2.04
CA HIS A 453 -9.89 10.73 -1.26
C HIS A 453 -9.55 10.78 0.26
N PRO A 454 -10.51 11.01 1.19
CA PRO A 454 -10.22 11.20 2.62
C PRO A 454 -9.35 10.13 3.28
N CYS A 455 -9.56 8.84 2.95
CA CYS A 455 -8.70 7.74 3.42
C CYS A 455 -7.20 7.91 3.10
N GLN A 456 -6.82 8.67 2.06
CA GLN A 456 -5.41 8.91 1.72
C GLN A 456 -4.71 9.83 2.72
N GLN A 457 -5.47 10.62 3.49
CA GLN A 457 -4.96 11.51 4.54
C GLN A 457 -4.75 10.78 5.89
N ALA A 458 -5.34 9.58 6.08
CA ALA A 458 -5.24 8.82 7.33
C ALA A 458 -3.80 8.59 7.83
N PRO A 459 -2.81 8.26 6.98
CA PRO A 459 -1.43 8.04 7.43
C PRO A 459 -0.77 9.28 8.06
N GLU A 460 -1.21 10.50 7.74
CA GLU A 460 -0.68 11.75 8.32
C GLU A 460 -0.97 11.84 9.82
N TYR A 461 -2.02 11.18 10.28
CA TYR A 461 -2.43 11.10 11.69
C TYR A 461 -1.99 9.79 12.35
N GLY A 462 -1.14 9.00 11.67
CA GLY A 462 -0.76 7.66 12.14
C GLY A 462 -1.91 6.65 12.11
N LEU A 463 -2.95 6.91 11.32
CA LEU A 463 -4.12 6.04 11.16
C LEU A 463 -4.04 5.26 9.83
N ARG A 464 -4.81 4.18 9.73
CA ARG A 464 -5.05 3.45 8.49
C ARG A 464 -6.54 3.37 8.22
N CYS A 465 -6.90 3.49 6.94
CA CYS A 465 -8.27 3.31 6.47
C CYS A 465 -8.47 1.86 6.04
N LEU A 466 -9.38 1.15 6.69
CA LEU A 466 -9.86 -0.17 6.30
C LEU A 466 -11.19 0.00 5.58
N SER A 467 -11.23 -0.28 4.27
CA SER A 467 -12.41 -0.11 3.42
C SER A 467 -12.74 -1.43 2.73
N GLU A 468 -13.52 -2.28 3.39
CA GLU A 468 -13.77 -3.66 3.00
C GLU A 468 -15.25 -4.04 3.16
N PHE A 469 -15.55 -5.34 3.04
CA PHE A 469 -16.87 -5.93 3.26
C PHE A 469 -16.82 -6.95 4.40
N ALA A 470 -17.81 -6.94 5.28
CA ALA A 470 -17.94 -7.91 6.37
C ALA A 470 -19.42 -8.17 6.71
N ASP A 471 -19.70 -9.32 7.33
CA ASP A 471 -21.01 -9.55 7.95
C ASP A 471 -21.18 -8.74 9.26
N TRP A 472 -22.41 -8.66 9.76
CA TRP A 472 -22.72 -7.88 10.97
C TRP A 472 -21.92 -8.34 12.20
N LYS A 473 -21.77 -9.65 12.38
CA LYS A 473 -21.09 -10.24 13.53
C LYS A 473 -19.60 -9.88 13.53
N THR A 474 -18.97 -9.92 12.38
CA THR A 474 -17.58 -9.55 12.14
C THR A 474 -17.37 -8.06 12.35
N LEU A 475 -18.30 -7.24 11.87
CA LEU A 475 -18.27 -5.78 12.06
C LEU A 475 -18.29 -5.40 13.54
N LEU A 476 -19.17 -6.00 14.34
CA LEU A 476 -19.22 -5.74 15.79
C LEU A 476 -17.93 -6.16 16.51
N ARG A 477 -17.31 -7.27 16.09
CA ARG A 477 -16.05 -7.76 16.67
C ARG A 477 -14.85 -6.85 16.38
N LEU A 478 -14.89 -6.05 15.30
CA LEU A 478 -13.87 -5.03 15.06
C LEU A 478 -13.90 -3.96 16.16
N ASN A 479 -15.05 -3.71 16.79
CA ASN A 479 -15.23 -2.81 17.92
C ASN A 479 -14.66 -1.40 17.67
N ARG A 480 -14.96 -0.80 16.52
CA ARG A 480 -14.52 0.56 16.16
C ARG A 480 -15.65 1.35 15.49
N PRO A 481 -15.77 2.66 15.77
CA PRO A 481 -16.65 3.54 15.01
C PRO A 481 -16.30 3.49 13.51
N LEU A 482 -17.33 3.45 12.68
CA LEU A 482 -17.16 3.16 11.25
C LEU A 482 -18.26 3.79 10.41
N LEU A 483 -17.99 3.95 9.13
CA LEU A 483 -18.96 4.32 8.11
C LEU A 483 -19.54 3.06 7.48
N ILE A 484 -20.86 2.95 7.47
CA ILE A 484 -21.62 1.90 6.81
C ILE A 484 -21.99 2.40 5.41
N ARG A 485 -21.70 1.59 4.37
CA ARG A 485 -22.06 1.86 2.98
C ARG A 485 -23.42 1.25 2.66
N LEU A 486 -24.44 2.10 2.59
CA LEU A 486 -25.78 1.72 2.15
C LEU A 486 -25.92 1.89 0.64
N LYS A 487 -26.62 0.96 -0.01
CA LYS A 487 -26.87 1.00 -1.46
C LYS A 487 -28.35 0.79 -1.77
N GLN A 488 -28.88 1.63 -2.66
CA GLN A 488 -30.23 1.50 -3.23
C GLN A 488 -30.26 2.16 -4.62
N ASP A 489 -30.84 1.48 -5.62
CA ASP A 489 -31.10 2.03 -6.96
C ASP A 489 -29.88 2.74 -7.61
N GLY A 490 -28.69 2.16 -7.45
CA GLY A 490 -27.43 2.70 -7.98
C GLY A 490 -26.82 3.87 -7.18
N GLN A 491 -27.50 4.34 -6.13
CA GLN A 491 -26.98 5.35 -5.21
C GLN A 491 -26.31 4.71 -3.99
N GLU A 492 -25.24 5.36 -3.50
CA GLU A 492 -24.51 4.97 -2.30
C GLU A 492 -24.60 6.07 -1.24
N ARG A 493 -24.85 5.69 0.02
CA ARG A 493 -24.92 6.58 1.18
C ARG A 493 -24.02 6.08 2.30
N LEU A 494 -23.41 7.00 3.03
CA LEU A 494 -22.57 6.69 4.19
C LEU A 494 -23.30 7.02 5.49
N LEU A 495 -23.32 6.09 6.44
CA LEU A 495 -23.80 6.34 7.79
C LEU A 495 -22.68 6.11 8.79
N PHE A 496 -22.40 7.09 9.62
CA PHE A 496 -21.42 6.94 10.69
C PHE A 496 -22.05 6.24 11.89
N LEU A 497 -21.67 4.99 12.11
CA LEU A 497 -22.08 4.18 13.25
C LEU A 497 -21.12 4.42 14.42
N THR A 498 -21.70 4.80 15.56
CA THR A 498 -20.94 5.08 16.79
C THR A 498 -21.33 4.14 17.93
N HIS A 499 -22.61 3.78 18.04
CA HIS A 499 -23.12 2.96 19.13
C HIS A 499 -24.09 1.89 18.60
N VAL A 500 -24.08 0.74 19.26
CA VAL A 500 -24.95 -0.39 19.00
C VAL A 500 -25.54 -0.83 20.34
N ASP A 501 -26.86 -0.75 20.47
CA ASP A 501 -27.60 -1.21 21.65
C ASP A 501 -28.71 -2.17 21.21
N GLY A 502 -28.42 -3.47 21.33
CA GLY A 502 -29.30 -4.54 20.83
C GLY A 502 -29.60 -4.36 19.33
N GLU A 503 -30.85 -4.04 19.01
CA GLU A 503 -31.32 -3.81 17.65
C GLU A 503 -31.25 -2.34 17.20
N TRP A 504 -30.94 -1.42 18.12
CA TRP A 504 -30.90 0.01 17.85
C TRP A 504 -29.47 0.51 17.62
N LEU A 505 -29.30 1.28 16.56
CA LEU A 505 -28.01 1.79 16.12
C LEU A 505 -28.02 3.31 16.19
N LEU A 506 -27.07 3.90 16.93
CA LEU A 506 -26.88 5.36 16.90
C LEU A 506 -26.01 5.71 15.69
N VAL A 507 -26.61 6.43 14.75
CA VAL A 507 -25.99 6.79 13.48
C VAL A 507 -25.99 8.31 13.26
N ASP A 508 -24.98 8.78 12.55
CA ASP A 508 -24.84 10.16 12.11
C ASP A 508 -24.76 10.18 10.57
N THR A 509 -25.63 10.97 9.93
CA THR A 509 -25.66 11.13 8.47
C THR A 509 -24.60 12.13 7.97
N GLY A 510 -23.91 12.81 8.89
CA GLY A 510 -23.02 13.95 8.67
C GLY A 510 -23.70 15.29 8.93
N GLU A 511 -25.04 15.34 8.91
CA GLU A 511 -25.85 16.54 9.15
C GLU A 511 -26.73 16.41 10.40
N SER A 512 -27.20 15.19 10.69
CA SER A 512 -28.08 14.90 11.81
C SER A 512 -27.74 13.56 12.44
N GLN A 513 -27.88 13.49 13.77
CA GLN A 513 -27.80 12.25 14.52
C GLN A 513 -29.19 11.69 14.80
N GLY A 514 -29.28 10.37 14.86
CA GLY A 514 -30.52 9.67 15.17
C GLY A 514 -30.32 8.18 15.31
N VAL A 515 -31.42 7.46 15.47
CA VAL A 515 -31.40 6.01 15.66
C VAL A 515 -31.99 5.28 14.46
N VAL A 516 -31.46 4.10 14.19
CA VAL A 516 -31.91 3.20 13.11
C VAL A 516 -31.99 1.78 13.65
N LYS A 517 -33.06 1.05 13.31
CA LYS A 517 -33.14 -0.38 13.62
C LYS A 517 -32.24 -1.21 12.70
N LEU A 518 -31.57 -2.21 13.27
CA LEU A 518 -30.67 -3.10 12.55
C LEU A 518 -31.34 -3.78 11.36
N ASP A 519 -32.58 -4.23 11.50
CA ASP A 519 -33.30 -4.89 10.40
C ASP A 519 -33.70 -3.94 9.28
N GLN A 520 -33.91 -2.66 9.57
CA GLN A 520 -34.09 -1.64 8.53
C GLN A 520 -32.76 -1.38 7.83
N LEU A 521 -31.66 -1.28 8.57
CA LEU A 521 -30.31 -1.08 8.02
C LEU A 521 -29.91 -2.22 7.07
N LYS A 522 -30.14 -3.48 7.48
CA LYS A 522 -29.80 -4.69 6.72
C LYS A 522 -30.49 -4.75 5.33
N ARG A 523 -31.61 -4.05 5.13
CA ARG A 523 -32.28 -3.98 3.81
C ARG A 523 -31.44 -3.24 2.77
N PHE A 524 -30.62 -2.27 3.21
CA PHE A 524 -29.82 -1.41 2.33
C PHE A 524 -28.32 -1.67 2.45
N TRP A 525 -27.88 -2.35 3.51
CA TRP A 525 -26.47 -2.65 3.75
C TRP A 525 -26.06 -3.98 3.12
N ARG A 526 -25.01 -3.95 2.28
CA ARG A 526 -24.46 -5.13 1.59
C ARG A 526 -23.11 -5.59 2.16
N GLY A 527 -22.82 -5.23 3.41
CA GLY A 527 -21.57 -5.59 4.09
C GLY A 527 -20.45 -4.54 3.98
N GLY A 528 -20.58 -3.56 3.07
CA GLY A 528 -19.54 -2.55 2.85
C GLY A 528 -19.40 -1.59 4.03
N PHE A 529 -18.17 -1.37 4.49
CA PHE A 529 -17.86 -0.39 5.53
C PHE A 529 -16.54 0.33 5.25
N VAL A 530 -16.31 1.43 5.97
CA VAL A 530 -15.02 2.13 6.05
C VAL A 530 -14.72 2.46 7.50
N MET A 531 -13.54 2.14 7.98
CA MET A 531 -13.12 2.29 9.38
C MET A 531 -11.73 2.88 9.45
N LEU A 532 -11.46 3.66 10.50
CA LEU A 532 -10.12 4.06 10.86
C LEU A 532 -9.62 3.24 12.04
N TRP A 533 -8.34 2.90 12.02
CA TRP A 533 -7.68 2.25 13.13
C TRP A 533 -6.20 2.66 13.19
N LYS A 534 -5.60 2.55 14.38
CA LYS A 534 -4.20 2.89 14.60
C LYS A 534 -3.34 1.62 14.61
N PRO A 535 -2.48 1.39 13.61
CA PRO A 535 -1.59 0.23 13.60
C PRO A 535 -0.49 0.36 14.66
N HIS A 536 -0.01 -0.78 15.14
CA HIS A 536 1.22 -0.85 15.92
C HIS A 536 2.43 -0.95 14.97
N ALA A 537 3.53 -0.26 15.28
CA ALA A 537 4.80 -0.28 14.52
C ALA A 537 4.76 0.14 13.02
N GLY A 538 3.67 0.76 12.52
CA GLY A 538 3.60 1.32 11.15
C GLY A 538 3.67 0.30 10.00
N LEU A 539 3.74 -0.99 10.29
CA LEU A 539 3.90 -2.09 9.34
C LEU A 539 2.54 -2.59 8.82
N ALA A 540 2.49 -2.96 7.53
CA ALA A 540 1.24 -3.37 6.89
C ALA A 540 0.89 -4.86 7.09
N LEU A 541 1.90 -5.72 7.30
CA LEU A 541 1.78 -7.19 7.39
C LEU A 541 2.87 -7.75 8.31
N ILE A 542 2.53 -8.73 9.16
CA ILE A 542 3.49 -9.47 10.01
C ILE A 542 3.33 -10.96 9.71
N GLY A 543 4.40 -11.64 9.30
CA GLY A 543 4.36 -13.05 8.90
C GLY A 543 5.76 -13.65 8.77
N GLN A 544 5.87 -14.79 8.10
CA GLN A 544 7.14 -15.50 7.92
C GLN A 544 8.25 -14.58 7.36
N GLY A 545 9.41 -14.56 8.02
CA GLY A 545 10.53 -13.68 7.67
C GLY A 545 10.48 -12.27 8.28
N SER A 546 9.39 -11.92 8.97
CA SER A 546 9.32 -10.66 9.74
C SER A 546 10.21 -10.74 10.97
N THR A 547 10.85 -9.62 11.32
CA THR A 547 11.62 -9.48 12.56
C THR A 547 11.40 -8.13 13.25
N GLY A 548 11.86 -7.98 14.49
CA GLY A 548 11.85 -6.74 15.27
C GLY A 548 10.58 -6.51 16.10
N GLU A 549 10.30 -5.23 16.37
CA GLU A 549 9.25 -4.76 17.30
C GLU A 549 7.84 -5.26 16.95
N ALA A 550 7.51 -5.41 15.66
CA ALA A 550 6.21 -5.91 15.27
C ALA A 550 5.98 -7.37 15.68
N VAL A 551 7.02 -8.19 15.62
CA VAL A 551 6.93 -9.60 16.01
C VAL A 551 6.83 -9.73 17.53
N THR A 552 7.60 -8.94 18.27
CA THR A 552 7.52 -8.93 19.74
C THR A 552 6.13 -8.46 20.20
N TRP A 553 5.56 -7.44 19.56
CA TRP A 553 4.18 -7.02 19.79
C TRP A 553 3.16 -8.12 19.47
N LEU A 554 3.26 -8.77 18.31
CA LEU A 554 2.34 -9.83 17.93
C LEU A 554 2.36 -10.97 18.97
N ARG A 555 3.56 -11.37 19.38
CA ARG A 555 3.76 -12.43 20.37
C ARG A 555 3.20 -12.01 21.74
N SER A 556 3.37 -10.75 22.15
CA SER A 556 2.81 -10.22 23.39
C SER A 556 1.28 -10.12 23.36
N ARG A 557 0.67 -9.90 22.18
CA ARG A 557 -0.79 -9.93 22.03
C ARG A 557 -1.33 -11.35 22.14
N LEU A 558 -0.70 -12.31 21.47
CA LEU A 558 -1.13 -13.70 21.51
C LEU A 558 -0.92 -14.35 22.89
N SER A 559 0.09 -13.91 23.67
CA SER A 559 0.27 -14.42 25.04
C SER A 559 -0.88 -14.05 25.98
N LEU A 560 -1.57 -12.94 25.74
CA LEU A 560 -2.79 -12.57 26.50
C LEU A 560 -3.94 -13.55 26.25
N VAL A 561 -3.99 -14.17 25.06
CA VAL A 561 -5.02 -15.17 24.71
C VAL A 561 -4.73 -16.50 25.40
N ASP A 562 -3.45 -16.89 25.45
CA ASP A 562 -3.02 -18.18 25.99
C ASP A 562 -2.85 -18.16 27.52
N GLY A 563 -3.05 -17.02 28.19
CA GLY A 563 -2.89 -16.86 29.63
C GLY A 563 -1.45 -17.02 30.16
N GLY A 564 -0.46 -16.99 29.27
CA GLY A 564 0.95 -17.23 29.60
C GLY A 564 1.77 -15.94 29.73
N GLU A 565 2.70 -15.90 30.68
CA GLU A 565 3.75 -14.88 30.71
C GLU A 565 4.74 -15.10 29.55
N LEU A 566 5.16 -14.00 28.91
CA LEU A 566 6.25 -14.04 27.93
C LEU A 566 7.54 -14.45 28.63
N ALA A 567 7.95 -15.71 28.50
CA ALA A 567 9.29 -16.11 28.88
C ALA A 567 10.30 -15.34 28.01
N LEU A 568 11.15 -14.53 28.64
CA LEU A 568 12.26 -13.80 28.02
C LEU A 568 13.30 -14.82 27.51
N VAL A 569 13.10 -15.32 26.29
CA VAL A 569 14.07 -16.16 25.57
C VAL A 569 14.73 -15.31 24.48
N GLU A 570 16.01 -15.55 24.16
CA GLU A 570 16.65 -14.92 23.01
C GLU A 570 15.94 -15.31 21.69
N GLY A 571 15.70 -14.34 20.79
CA GLY A 571 15.06 -14.56 19.49
C GLY A 571 13.55 -14.27 19.40
N LEU A 572 12.95 -13.65 20.43
CA LEU A 572 11.53 -13.24 20.44
C LEU A 572 11.15 -12.23 19.34
N ASP A 573 12.15 -11.57 18.75
CA ASP A 573 12.00 -10.62 17.66
C ASP A 573 11.83 -11.31 16.31
N ARG A 574 11.89 -12.63 16.17
CA ARG A 574 11.72 -13.34 14.88
C ARG A 574 10.41 -14.13 14.79
N PHE A 575 9.80 -14.08 13.60
CA PHE A 575 8.57 -14.81 13.33
C PHE A 575 8.88 -16.29 13.04
N ASP A 576 8.66 -17.14 14.03
CA ASP A 576 8.93 -18.59 13.97
C ASP A 576 7.65 -19.42 13.70
N THR A 577 7.83 -20.74 13.50
CA THR A 577 6.74 -21.68 13.23
C THR A 577 5.76 -21.81 14.41
N ALA A 578 6.24 -21.64 15.64
CA ALA A 578 5.41 -21.68 16.84
C ALA A 578 4.45 -20.49 16.89
N LEU A 579 4.96 -19.28 16.64
CA LEU A 579 4.17 -18.06 16.55
C LEU A 579 3.15 -18.12 15.40
N LYS A 580 3.55 -18.67 14.24
CA LYS A 580 2.64 -18.94 13.13
C LYS A 580 1.44 -19.80 13.57
N SER A 581 1.72 -20.93 14.22
CA SER A 581 0.69 -21.88 14.65
C SER A 581 -0.28 -21.25 15.67
N ARG A 582 0.24 -20.45 16.59
CA ARG A 582 -0.57 -19.68 17.56
C ARG A 582 -1.45 -18.63 16.87
N LEU A 583 -0.89 -17.92 15.89
CA LEU A 583 -1.64 -16.94 15.12
C LEU A 583 -2.77 -17.58 14.31
N GLU A 584 -2.52 -18.73 13.68
CA GLU A 584 -3.56 -19.48 12.95
C GLU A 584 -4.69 -19.93 13.89
N ALA A 585 -4.35 -20.41 15.10
CA ALA A 585 -5.35 -20.80 16.10
C ALA A 585 -6.23 -19.61 16.50
N PHE A 586 -5.61 -18.45 16.77
CA PHE A 586 -6.32 -17.20 17.05
C PHE A 586 -7.24 -16.79 15.89
N GLN A 587 -6.76 -16.88 14.64
CA GLN A 587 -7.54 -16.55 13.46
C GLN A 587 -8.78 -17.46 13.33
N ARG A 588 -8.62 -18.79 13.46
CA ARG A 588 -9.75 -19.75 13.42
C ARG A 588 -10.79 -19.44 14.49
N GLN A 589 -10.36 -19.20 15.73
CA GLN A 589 -11.26 -18.91 16.84
C GLN A 589 -12.07 -17.62 16.61
N ASN A 590 -11.48 -16.64 15.94
CA ASN A 590 -12.10 -15.35 15.67
C ASN A 590 -12.87 -15.28 14.34
N GLY A 591 -12.89 -16.36 13.55
CA GLY A 591 -13.55 -16.40 12.24
C GLY A 591 -12.79 -15.63 11.16
N LEU A 592 -11.48 -15.45 11.33
CA LEU A 592 -10.57 -14.84 10.36
C LEU A 592 -9.92 -15.93 9.48
N ASP A 593 -9.37 -15.53 8.35
CA ASP A 593 -8.55 -16.42 7.50
C ASP A 593 -7.32 -16.90 8.29
N ALA A 594 -7.24 -18.20 8.56
CA ALA A 594 -6.16 -18.82 9.33
C ALA A 594 -4.92 -19.11 8.46
N ASP A 595 -4.32 -18.03 7.94
CA ASP A 595 -3.16 -18.06 7.03
C ASP A 595 -1.81 -17.91 7.76
N GLY A 596 -1.83 -17.65 9.07
CA GLY A 596 -0.64 -17.42 9.87
C GLY A 596 0.06 -16.09 9.51
N VAL A 597 -0.67 -15.13 8.94
CA VAL A 597 -0.19 -13.78 8.62
C VAL A 597 -1.09 -12.74 9.32
N ALA A 598 -0.50 -11.86 10.11
CA ALA A 598 -1.24 -10.78 10.73
C ALA A 598 -1.45 -9.64 9.72
N GLY A 599 -2.49 -9.78 8.89
CA GLY A 599 -3.03 -8.72 8.04
C GLY A 599 -3.80 -7.65 8.82
N GLN A 600 -4.38 -6.67 8.11
CA GLN A 600 -5.03 -5.52 8.74
C GLN A 600 -6.16 -5.92 9.70
N GLN A 601 -7.07 -6.80 9.27
CA GLN A 601 -8.15 -7.29 10.15
C GLN A 601 -7.62 -8.06 11.35
N THR A 602 -6.69 -8.99 11.15
CA THR A 602 -6.05 -9.74 12.26
C THR A 602 -5.41 -8.80 13.27
N GLN A 603 -4.71 -7.76 12.80
CA GLN A 603 -4.09 -6.76 13.67
C GLN A 603 -5.12 -5.95 14.46
N VAL A 604 -6.27 -5.61 13.88
CA VAL A 604 -7.37 -4.94 14.61
C VAL A 604 -7.92 -5.84 15.71
N TYR A 605 -8.13 -7.14 15.43
CA TYR A 605 -8.58 -8.11 16.44
C TYR A 605 -7.57 -8.26 17.58
N LEU A 606 -6.28 -8.36 17.25
CA LEU A 606 -5.21 -8.41 18.24
C LEU A 606 -5.11 -7.10 19.04
N ASN A 607 -5.38 -5.96 18.42
CA ASN A 607 -5.45 -4.66 19.10
C ASN A 607 -6.60 -4.62 20.13
N ASN A 608 -7.70 -5.33 19.87
CA ASN A 608 -8.84 -5.41 20.80
C ASN A 608 -8.54 -6.18 22.08
N LEU A 609 -7.52 -7.05 22.09
CA LEU A 609 -7.13 -7.79 23.30
C LEU A 609 -6.58 -6.88 24.41
N GLN A 610 -6.01 -5.72 24.04
CA GLN A 610 -5.60 -4.71 24.99
C GLN A 610 -5.69 -3.33 24.32
N LEU A 611 -6.82 -2.69 24.51
CA LEU A 611 -7.14 -1.39 23.94
C LEU A 611 -6.44 -0.27 24.71
N PRO A 612 -5.64 0.59 24.05
CA PRO A 612 -5.22 1.85 24.63
C PRO A 612 -6.45 2.69 25.02
N ALA A 613 -6.42 3.38 26.17
CA ALA A 613 -7.55 4.17 26.67
C ALA A 613 -8.04 5.26 25.70
N SER A 614 -7.17 5.74 24.81
CA SER A 614 -7.49 6.72 23.76
C SER A 614 -8.07 6.10 22.48
N THR A 615 -8.34 4.80 22.45
CA THR A 615 -8.86 4.11 21.26
C THR A 615 -10.38 4.21 21.24
N PRO A 616 -10.98 4.84 20.22
CA PRO A 616 -12.43 4.91 20.12
C PRO A 616 -13.02 3.53 19.83
N THR A 617 -14.05 3.14 20.57
CA THR A 617 -14.75 1.86 20.43
C THR A 617 -16.21 2.07 20.02
N LEU A 618 -16.85 1.03 19.51
CA LEU A 618 -18.31 1.03 19.40
C LEU A 618 -18.83 0.85 20.84
N ALA A 619 -19.14 1.96 21.51
CA ALA A 619 -19.51 1.91 22.91
C ALA A 619 -20.86 1.18 23.06
N ALA A 620 -20.82 0.04 23.76
CA ALA A 620 -21.94 -0.38 24.59
C ALA A 620 -21.84 0.47 25.87
N ASN A 621 -22.63 1.55 25.91
CA ASN A 621 -23.02 2.40 27.03
C ASN A 621 -21.94 2.89 28.06
N PRO A 622 -21.72 4.22 28.21
CA PRO A 622 -21.09 4.77 29.41
C PRO A 622 -22.00 4.75 30.67
N ASP A 623 -23.32 4.52 30.52
CA ASP A 623 -24.31 4.62 31.60
C ASP A 623 -24.89 3.26 32.08
N SER A 624 -24.14 2.15 31.95
CA SER A 624 -24.50 0.88 32.61
C SER A 624 -23.60 0.53 33.80
N GLY A 625 -23.01 1.55 34.43
CA GLY A 625 -22.49 1.49 35.79
C GLY A 625 -23.34 2.37 36.69
N ALA A 626 -24.09 1.75 37.60
CA ALA A 626 -25.06 2.34 38.52
C ALA A 626 -26.41 2.75 37.90
N ARG A 627 -27.31 1.77 37.76
CA ARG A 627 -28.73 1.88 38.10
C ARG A 627 -29.24 0.54 38.57
#